data_AF-A0A1H4CNV1-F1
#
_entry.id   AF-A0A1H4CNV1-F1
#
_cell.length_a   1.000
_cell.length_b   1.000
_cell.length_c   1.000
_cell.angle_alpha   90.00
_cell.angle_beta   90.00
_cell.angle_gamma   90.00
#
_symmetry.space_group_name_H-M   'P 1'
#
loop_
_entity.id
_entity.type
_entity.pdbx_description
1 polymer ?
#
loop_
_entity_poly.entity_id
_entity_poly.type
_entity_poly.pdbx_seq_one_letter_code
_entity_poly.pdbx_strand_id
1 'polypeptide(L)'
;MKKHLLIATLVISALASFAANAGTWKKNNTGWWYDYGNGTYPASTWDWIDGNNDGVAECYYFNKKGYLLVDTVSPDGYEVNSNGAWVDNGRVQTKNVARTTNTNSTTTRRLTDSQALDAFENYLDEEWPTIKDLRENGNCACWALASSDDNQIVIAFRSYTGASASYYIDRYTGETLYRFERLLDGTPVENPFEKMNIWDYVY
;
A
#
# COMPACT_ATOMS: atom_id res chain seq x y z
N MET A 1 19.07 -41.77 -35.06
CA MET A 1 19.48 -41.12 -33.80
C MET A 1 18.41 -40.12 -33.40
N LYS A 2 17.82 -40.29 -32.20
CA LYS A 2 17.03 -39.29 -31.44
C LYS A 2 15.73 -38.82 -32.15
N LYS A 3 14.59 -38.62 -31.49
CA LYS A 3 14.38 -37.76 -30.32
C LYS A 3 13.16 -38.28 -29.54
N HIS A 4 13.29 -38.31 -28.22
CA HIS A 4 12.25 -38.72 -27.28
C HIS A 4 11.08 -37.73 -27.27
N LEU A 5 9.86 -38.28 -27.27
CA LEU A 5 8.61 -37.55 -27.10
C LEU A 5 8.43 -37.26 -25.60
N LEU A 6 8.55 -36.00 -25.20
CA LEU A 6 8.35 -35.55 -23.81
C LEU A 6 6.86 -35.43 -23.51
N ILE A 7 6.45 -36.05 -22.41
CA ILE A 7 5.09 -36.07 -21.86
C ILE A 7 4.76 -34.70 -21.25
N ALA A 8 3.61 -34.15 -21.65
CA ALA A 8 3.03 -32.93 -21.12
C ALA A 8 2.64 -33.10 -19.64
N THR A 9 3.09 -32.17 -18.78
CA THR A 9 2.51 -32.00 -17.43
C THR A 9 2.04 -30.56 -17.31
N LEU A 10 0.75 -30.36 -17.51
CA LEU A 10 0.05 -29.10 -17.31
C LEU A 10 -0.22 -28.96 -15.80
N VAL A 11 0.62 -28.20 -15.09
CA VAL A 11 0.33 -27.80 -13.71
C VAL A 11 -0.67 -26.65 -13.76
N ILE A 12 -1.96 -26.97 -13.66
CA ILE A 12 -3.01 -25.97 -13.39
C ILE A 12 -2.95 -25.67 -11.89
N SER A 13 -2.11 -24.70 -11.51
CA SER A 13 -2.22 -24.06 -10.20
C SER A 13 -3.39 -23.07 -10.26
N ALA A 14 -4.60 -23.56 -9.97
CA ALA A 14 -5.74 -22.68 -9.73
C ALA A 14 -5.57 -22.01 -8.36
N LEU A 15 -4.85 -20.89 -8.33
CA LEU A 15 -5.00 -19.91 -7.26
C LEU A 15 -6.34 -19.22 -7.49
N ALA A 16 -7.42 -19.78 -6.94
CA ALA A 16 -8.67 -19.06 -6.82
C ALA A 16 -8.42 -17.89 -5.88
N SER A 17 -8.22 -16.71 -6.47
CA SER A 17 -8.25 -15.44 -5.77
C SER A 17 -9.60 -15.31 -5.07
N PHE A 18 -9.62 -15.51 -3.75
CA PHE A 18 -10.78 -15.17 -2.93
C PHE A 18 -10.98 -13.66 -3.05
N ALA A 19 -11.96 -13.26 -3.86
CA ALA A 19 -12.47 -11.90 -3.78
C ALA A 19 -12.96 -11.71 -2.33
N ALA A 20 -12.28 -10.86 -1.57
CA ALA A 20 -12.74 -10.42 -0.27
C ALA A 20 -13.97 -9.52 -0.50
N ASN A 21 -15.12 -10.16 -0.71
CA ASN A 21 -16.39 -9.46 -0.77
C ASN A 21 -16.66 -8.88 0.63
N ALA A 22 -16.93 -7.58 0.72
CA ALA A 22 -17.43 -7.00 1.95
C ALA A 22 -18.78 -7.66 2.27
N GLY A 23 -18.96 -8.10 3.51
CA GLY A 23 -20.22 -8.70 3.94
C GLY A 23 -21.39 -7.71 3.82
N THR A 24 -22.62 -8.23 3.77
CA THR A 24 -23.81 -7.43 3.53
C THR A 24 -25.00 -7.91 4.37
N TRP A 25 -25.77 -6.96 4.89
CA TRP A 25 -27.03 -7.24 5.55
C TRP A 25 -28.09 -7.69 4.55
N LYS A 26 -28.84 -8.74 4.92
CA LYS A 26 -29.95 -9.29 4.14
C LYS A 26 -31.20 -9.42 5.01
N LYS A 27 -32.38 -9.34 4.39
CA LYS A 27 -33.68 -9.42 5.09
C LYS A 27 -34.67 -10.30 4.33
N ASN A 28 -35.48 -11.05 5.06
CA ASN A 28 -36.65 -11.78 4.55
C ASN A 28 -37.81 -11.72 5.57
N ASN A 29 -38.86 -12.51 5.35
CA ASN A 29 -40.05 -12.56 6.21
C ASN A 29 -39.76 -13.09 7.63
N THR A 30 -38.65 -13.78 7.84
CA THR A 30 -38.24 -14.30 9.16
C THR A 30 -37.43 -13.28 9.94
N GLY A 31 -36.54 -12.54 9.28
CA GLY A 31 -35.70 -11.54 9.93
C GLY A 31 -34.50 -11.10 9.10
N TRP A 32 -33.59 -10.40 9.77
CA TRP A 32 -32.30 -9.99 9.21
C TRP A 32 -31.23 -11.06 9.44
N TRP A 33 -30.28 -11.19 8.52
CA TRP A 33 -29.04 -11.95 8.70
C TRP A 33 -27.89 -11.23 8.01
N TYR A 34 -26.66 -11.62 8.33
CA TYR A 34 -25.47 -11.06 7.72
C TYR A 34 -24.79 -12.10 6.82
N ASP A 35 -24.57 -11.77 5.55
CA ASP A 35 -23.85 -12.62 4.61
C ASP A 35 -22.41 -12.10 4.49
N TYR A 36 -21.40 -12.91 4.86
CA TYR A 36 -20.00 -12.50 4.76
C TYR A 36 -19.51 -12.34 3.30
N GLY A 37 -20.35 -12.64 2.30
CA GLY A 37 -20.02 -12.49 0.89
C GLY A 37 -19.22 -13.67 0.30
N ASN A 38 -18.91 -14.67 1.12
CA ASN A 38 -18.31 -15.96 0.74
C ASN A 38 -19.31 -17.13 0.84
N GLY A 39 -20.61 -16.83 0.99
CA GLY A 39 -21.67 -17.82 1.19
C GLY A 39 -21.80 -18.35 2.62
N THR A 40 -21.06 -17.78 3.58
CA THR A 40 -21.18 -18.10 5.01
C THR A 40 -21.78 -16.93 5.80
N TYR A 41 -22.33 -17.22 6.98
CA TYR A 41 -23.02 -16.25 7.84
C TYR A 41 -22.88 -16.65 9.32
N PRO A 42 -22.97 -15.69 10.26
CA PRO A 42 -22.92 -15.99 11.68
C PRO A 42 -24.18 -16.74 12.13
N ALA A 43 -24.03 -17.75 12.99
CA ALA A 43 -25.13 -18.49 13.59
C ALA A 43 -24.75 -19.01 14.99
N SER A 44 -25.67 -18.90 15.95
CA SER A 44 -25.44 -19.19 17.38
C SER A 44 -24.24 -18.42 17.97
N THR A 45 -24.00 -17.20 17.53
CA THR A 45 -22.80 -16.44 17.93
C THR A 45 -23.06 -14.94 17.96
N TRP A 46 -22.27 -14.25 18.79
CA TRP A 46 -22.03 -12.83 18.65
C TRP A 46 -21.08 -12.58 17.48
N ASP A 47 -21.29 -11.50 16.75
CA ASP A 47 -20.32 -10.99 15.81
C ASP A 47 -20.36 -9.47 15.74
N TRP A 48 -19.22 -8.88 15.41
CA TRP A 48 -19.07 -7.44 15.28
C TRP A 48 -19.09 -7.05 13.82
N ILE A 49 -20.10 -6.27 13.43
CA ILE A 49 -20.36 -5.94 12.04
C ILE A 49 -20.32 -4.44 11.86
N ASP A 50 -19.40 -3.97 11.03
CA ASP A 50 -19.39 -2.60 10.48
C ASP A 50 -20.30 -2.59 9.24
N GLY A 51 -21.60 -2.46 9.50
CA GLY A 51 -22.64 -2.58 8.47
C GLY A 51 -22.76 -1.35 7.56
N ASN A 52 -22.31 -0.20 8.04
CA ASN A 52 -22.35 1.08 7.33
C ASN A 52 -20.99 1.47 6.71
N ASN A 53 -19.94 0.67 6.96
CA ASN A 53 -18.56 0.87 6.49
C ASN A 53 -17.94 2.18 6.97
N ASP A 54 -18.23 2.60 8.21
CA ASP A 54 -17.65 3.80 8.82
C ASP A 54 -16.39 3.53 9.66
N GLY A 55 -15.98 2.26 9.79
CA GLY A 55 -14.83 1.83 10.59
C GLY A 55 -15.18 1.52 12.04
N VAL A 56 -16.45 1.61 12.43
CA VAL A 56 -16.96 1.27 13.75
C VAL A 56 -17.96 0.12 13.59
N ALA A 57 -17.71 -0.98 14.27
CA ALA A 57 -18.63 -2.12 14.29
C ALA A 57 -19.47 -2.10 15.57
N GLU A 58 -20.75 -2.41 15.46
CA GLU A 58 -21.57 -2.82 16.59
C GLU A 58 -21.57 -4.35 16.75
N CYS A 59 -21.87 -4.82 17.97
CA CYS A 59 -21.98 -6.24 18.28
C CYS A 59 -23.42 -6.73 18.12
N TYR A 60 -23.62 -7.83 17.41
CA TYR A 60 -24.93 -8.39 17.08
C TYR A 60 -24.96 -9.89 17.42
N TYR A 61 -26.07 -10.40 17.96
CA TYR A 61 -26.24 -11.84 18.21
C TYR A 61 -27.13 -12.50 17.17
N PHE A 62 -26.65 -13.63 16.64
CA PHE A 62 -27.37 -14.44 15.66
C PHE A 62 -27.85 -15.74 16.28
N ASN A 63 -29.14 -16.05 16.12
CA ASN A 63 -29.71 -17.29 16.64
C ASN A 63 -29.19 -18.53 15.90
N LYS A 64 -29.66 -19.72 16.31
CA LYS A 64 -29.24 -21.00 15.73
C LYS A 64 -29.45 -21.14 14.22
N LYS A 65 -30.39 -20.37 13.65
CA LYS A 65 -30.68 -20.35 12.21
C LYS A 65 -29.94 -19.24 11.46
N GLY A 66 -29.14 -18.42 12.15
CA GLY A 66 -28.39 -17.30 11.58
C GLY A 66 -29.17 -15.98 11.47
N TYR A 67 -30.34 -15.89 12.10
CA TYR A 67 -31.11 -14.63 12.12
C TYR A 67 -30.73 -13.78 13.33
N LEU A 68 -30.62 -12.47 13.09
CA LEU A 68 -30.37 -11.44 14.08
C LEU A 68 -31.48 -11.41 15.15
N LEU A 69 -31.08 -11.35 16.42
CA LEU A 69 -31.99 -11.01 17.51
C LEU A 69 -32.20 -9.49 17.57
N VAL A 70 -33.44 -9.06 17.81
CA VAL A 70 -33.82 -7.65 17.98
C VAL A 70 -34.77 -7.53 19.17
N ASP A 71 -34.64 -6.44 19.93
CA ASP A 71 -35.54 -6.09 21.05
C ASP A 71 -35.77 -7.23 22.04
N THR A 72 -34.69 -7.87 22.48
CA THR A 72 -34.74 -9.10 23.28
C THR A 72 -33.46 -9.32 24.08
N VAL A 73 -33.40 -10.44 24.81
CA VAL A 73 -32.22 -10.88 25.57
C VAL A 73 -31.62 -12.09 24.88
N SER A 74 -30.31 -12.08 24.69
CA SER A 74 -29.56 -13.22 24.14
C SER A 74 -29.58 -14.42 25.10
N PRO A 75 -29.31 -15.64 24.61
CA PRO A 75 -29.29 -16.84 25.47
C PRO A 75 -28.28 -16.80 26.62
N ASP A 76 -27.23 -16.00 26.50
CA ASP A 76 -26.19 -15.75 27.50
C ASP A 76 -26.48 -14.54 28.40
N GLY A 77 -27.65 -13.90 28.26
CA GLY A 77 -28.17 -12.92 29.21
C GLY A 77 -27.87 -11.44 28.91
N TYR A 78 -27.38 -11.11 27.72
CA TYR A 78 -27.14 -9.72 27.31
C TYR A 78 -28.31 -9.14 26.52
N GLU A 79 -28.57 -7.85 26.67
CA GLU A 79 -29.68 -7.17 26.01
C GLU A 79 -29.29 -6.68 24.60
N VAL A 80 -30.19 -6.82 23.62
CA VAL A 80 -30.06 -6.20 22.30
C VAL A 80 -31.21 -5.22 22.06
N ASN A 81 -30.92 -4.06 21.49
CA ASN A 81 -31.92 -3.02 21.23
C ASN A 81 -32.82 -3.35 20.01
N SER A 82 -33.71 -2.43 19.63
CA SER A 82 -34.60 -2.57 18.47
C SER A 82 -33.89 -2.73 17.12
N ASN A 83 -32.63 -2.33 17.04
CA ASN A 83 -31.77 -2.51 15.86
C ASN A 83 -30.94 -3.79 15.94
N GLY A 84 -31.05 -4.55 17.03
CA GLY A 84 -30.32 -5.79 17.29
C GLY A 84 -28.91 -5.62 17.81
N ALA A 85 -28.47 -4.38 18.04
CA ALA A 85 -27.15 -4.10 18.59
C ALA A 85 -27.14 -4.37 20.10
N TRP A 86 -26.06 -5.00 20.58
CA TRP A 86 -25.81 -5.22 22.00
C TRP A 86 -25.80 -3.88 22.73
N VAL A 87 -26.54 -3.82 23.84
CA VAL A 87 -26.51 -2.72 24.78
C VAL A 87 -26.02 -3.18 26.14
N ASP A 88 -25.18 -2.36 26.76
CA ASP A 88 -24.84 -2.46 28.17
C ASP A 88 -25.17 -1.12 28.84
N ASN A 89 -25.93 -1.17 29.93
CA ASN A 89 -26.43 0.02 30.64
C ASN A 89 -27.06 1.08 29.70
N GLY A 90 -27.84 0.64 28.71
CA GLY A 90 -28.51 1.50 27.74
C GLY A 90 -27.59 2.11 26.65
N ARG A 91 -26.32 1.73 26.59
CA ARG A 91 -25.36 2.18 25.57
C ARG A 91 -25.02 1.06 24.60
N VAL A 92 -25.09 1.36 23.30
CA VAL A 92 -24.68 0.43 22.25
C VAL A 92 -23.18 0.15 22.38
N GLN A 93 -22.83 -1.13 22.34
CA GLN A 93 -21.45 -1.57 22.37
C GLN A 93 -20.85 -1.51 20.97
N THR A 94 -19.83 -0.66 20.83
CA THR A 94 -19.13 -0.39 19.57
C THR A 94 -17.64 -0.71 19.72
N LYS A 95 -17.00 -1.17 18.65
CA LYS A 95 -15.54 -1.26 18.58
C LYS A 95 -15.04 -0.66 17.27
N ASN A 96 -13.91 0.02 17.32
CA ASN A 96 -13.21 0.40 16.09
C ASN A 96 -12.72 -0.88 15.41
N VAL A 97 -13.30 -1.21 14.26
CA VAL A 97 -12.75 -2.23 13.37
C VAL A 97 -11.94 -1.47 12.35
N ALA A 98 -10.64 -1.32 12.63
CA ALA A 98 -9.71 -0.90 11.59
C ALA A 98 -9.97 -1.82 10.40
N ARG A 99 -10.47 -1.26 9.30
CA ARG A 99 -10.65 -1.99 8.06
C ARG A 99 -9.26 -2.50 7.71
N THR A 100 -9.03 -3.81 7.89
CA THR A 100 -7.96 -4.50 7.17
C THR A 100 -8.42 -4.55 5.72
N THR A 101 -8.43 -3.39 5.05
CA THR A 101 -8.03 -3.42 3.65
C THR A 101 -6.76 -4.25 3.65
N ASN A 102 -6.63 -5.18 2.73
CA ASN A 102 -5.30 -5.56 2.30
C ASN A 102 -4.64 -4.34 1.60
N THR A 103 -4.55 -3.19 2.27
CA THR A 103 -3.27 -2.52 2.35
C THR A 103 -2.48 -3.43 3.27
N ASN A 104 -1.56 -4.19 2.69
CA ASN A 104 -0.30 -4.39 3.39
C ASN A 104 0.05 -3.02 3.98
N SER A 105 -0.20 -2.85 5.28
CA SER A 105 0.36 -1.75 6.05
C SER A 105 1.69 -2.26 6.60
N THR A 106 2.51 -2.84 5.71
CA THR A 106 3.76 -2.13 5.45
C THR A 106 3.32 -0.77 4.97
N THR A 107 3.55 0.30 5.73
CA THR A 107 3.78 1.58 5.07
C THR A 107 4.86 1.27 4.04
N THR A 108 4.50 0.96 2.79
CA THR A 108 5.51 0.69 1.76
C THR A 108 6.19 2.02 1.66
N ARG A 109 7.36 2.12 2.28
CA ARG A 109 8.21 3.30 2.35
C ARG A 109 8.31 3.79 0.91
N ARG A 110 7.60 4.88 0.59
CA ARG A 110 7.45 5.41 -0.76
C ARG A 110 7.94 6.85 -0.76
N LEU A 111 8.93 7.16 -1.59
CA LEU A 111 9.43 8.51 -1.75
C LEU A 111 8.35 9.42 -2.34
N THR A 112 8.08 10.52 -1.65
CA THR A 112 7.47 11.70 -2.26
C THR A 112 8.49 12.43 -3.11
N ASP A 113 8.02 13.25 -4.06
CA ASP A 113 8.91 14.01 -4.96
C ASP A 113 9.82 14.96 -4.17
N SER A 114 9.28 15.60 -3.13
CA SER A 114 10.08 16.46 -2.23
C SER A 114 11.16 15.67 -1.52
N GLN A 115 10.81 14.52 -0.92
CA GLN A 115 11.78 13.70 -0.20
C GLN A 115 12.89 13.18 -1.10
N ALA A 116 12.59 12.85 -2.36
CA ALA A 116 13.60 12.43 -3.32
C ALA A 116 14.53 13.59 -3.71
N LEU A 117 14.01 14.81 -3.86
CA LEU A 117 14.81 15.99 -4.15
C LEU A 117 15.70 16.38 -2.97
N ASP A 118 15.16 16.35 -1.75
CA ASP A 118 15.91 16.66 -0.52
C ASP A 118 17.02 15.62 -0.31
N ALA A 119 16.72 14.33 -0.50
CA ALA A 119 17.71 13.26 -0.40
C ALA A 119 18.75 13.31 -1.52
N PHE A 120 18.36 13.77 -2.71
CA PHE A 120 19.30 13.95 -3.81
C PHE A 120 20.27 15.11 -3.53
N GLU A 121 19.80 16.17 -2.88
CA GLU A 121 20.67 17.24 -2.40
C GLU A 121 21.66 16.74 -1.34
N ASN A 122 21.21 15.95 -0.37
CA ASN A 122 22.08 15.31 0.63
C ASN A 122 23.14 14.41 -0.02
N TYR A 123 22.76 13.60 -1.02
CA TYR A 123 23.69 12.79 -1.81
C TYR A 123 24.77 13.64 -2.49
N LEU A 124 24.39 14.75 -3.14
CA LEU A 124 25.35 15.63 -3.80
C LEU A 124 26.31 16.29 -2.81
N ASP A 125 25.80 16.72 -1.65
CA ASP A 125 26.59 17.36 -0.60
C ASP A 125 27.61 16.37 0.03
N GLU A 126 27.25 15.09 0.18
CA GLU A 126 28.13 14.04 0.73
C GLU A 126 29.18 13.56 -0.26
N GLU A 127 28.77 13.22 -1.49
CA GLU A 127 29.69 12.67 -2.48
C GLU A 127 30.58 13.75 -3.07
N TRP A 128 30.00 14.90 -3.44
CA TRP A 128 30.70 15.98 -4.12
C TRP A 128 30.56 17.31 -3.36
N PRO A 129 31.27 17.49 -2.22
CA PRO A 129 31.20 18.71 -1.40
C PRO A 129 31.49 20.01 -2.17
N THR A 130 32.24 19.92 -3.27
CA THR A 130 32.50 21.05 -4.16
C THR A 130 31.24 21.61 -4.83
N ILE A 131 30.16 20.82 -4.96
CA ILE A 131 28.85 21.30 -5.42
C ILE A 131 28.25 22.29 -4.43
N LYS A 132 28.39 22.04 -3.12
CA LYS A 132 27.91 22.93 -2.08
C LYS A 132 28.56 24.30 -2.17
N ASP A 133 29.89 24.32 -2.34
CA ASP A 133 30.64 25.56 -2.55
C ASP A 133 30.20 26.28 -3.83
N LEU A 134 29.90 25.54 -4.90
CA LEU A 134 29.41 26.13 -6.16
C LEU A 134 28.01 26.75 -5.99
N ARG A 135 27.11 26.08 -5.25
CA ARG A 135 25.77 26.58 -4.90
C ARG A 135 25.84 27.87 -4.09
N GLU A 136 26.72 27.92 -3.08
CA GLU A 136 26.91 29.10 -2.22
C GLU A 136 27.57 30.27 -2.96
N ASN A 137 28.43 30.00 -3.95
CA ASN A 137 29.10 31.01 -4.77
C ASN A 137 28.32 31.43 -6.03
N GLY A 138 27.09 30.94 -6.23
CA GLY A 138 26.21 31.32 -7.35
C GLY A 138 26.51 30.64 -8.69
N ASN A 139 27.35 29.60 -8.71
CA ASN A 139 27.57 28.74 -9.88
C ASN A 139 26.63 27.52 -9.80
N CYS A 140 25.61 27.47 -10.66
CA CYS A 140 24.58 26.43 -10.54
C CYS A 140 25.05 25.07 -11.09
N ALA A 141 25.28 24.10 -10.21
CA ALA A 141 24.83 22.75 -10.49
C ALA A 141 23.30 22.77 -10.31
N CYS A 142 22.54 22.44 -11.35
CA CYS A 142 21.08 22.45 -11.30
C CYS A 142 20.57 21.01 -11.38
N TRP A 143 19.72 20.64 -10.42
CA TRP A 143 18.93 19.43 -10.51
C TRP A 143 17.44 19.79 -10.48
N ALA A 144 16.65 19.00 -11.19
CA ALA A 144 15.22 19.18 -11.24
C ALA A 144 14.51 17.85 -11.45
N LEU A 145 13.26 17.79 -10.98
CA LEU A 145 12.35 16.71 -11.28
C LEU A 145 12.06 16.72 -12.79
N ALA A 146 12.55 15.70 -13.50
CA ALA A 146 12.34 15.53 -14.94
C ALA A 146 11.05 14.77 -15.24
N SER A 147 10.74 13.73 -14.45
CA SER A 147 9.47 13.02 -14.49
C SER A 147 9.16 12.35 -13.15
N SER A 148 7.88 12.05 -12.95
CA SER A 148 7.34 11.55 -11.69
C SER A 148 6.05 10.79 -11.97
N ASP A 149 6.03 9.50 -11.64
CA ASP A 149 4.83 8.65 -11.72
C ASP A 149 4.64 7.83 -10.44
N ASP A 150 3.72 6.88 -10.40
CA ASP A 150 3.42 6.13 -9.17
C ASP A 150 4.58 5.26 -8.66
N ASN A 151 5.51 4.88 -9.53
CA ASN A 151 6.58 3.92 -9.25
C ASN A 151 7.98 4.52 -9.37
N GLN A 152 8.18 5.51 -10.23
CA GLN A 152 9.49 6.08 -10.54
C GLN A 152 9.51 7.60 -10.38
N ILE A 153 10.67 8.10 -9.93
CA ILE A 153 11.06 9.51 -10.01
C ILE A 153 12.29 9.58 -10.92
N VAL A 154 12.32 10.57 -11.81
CA VAL A 154 13.54 10.89 -12.57
C VAL A 154 14.01 12.27 -12.20
N ILE A 155 15.25 12.35 -11.70
CA ILE A 155 15.93 13.62 -11.43
C ILE A 155 16.97 13.84 -12.52
N ALA A 156 16.86 14.96 -13.23
CA ALA A 156 17.91 15.41 -14.14
C ALA A 156 18.88 16.28 -13.37
N PHE A 157 20.17 15.98 -13.50
CA PHE A 157 21.28 16.75 -12.96
C PHE A 157 22.08 17.36 -14.10
N ARG A 158 22.50 18.61 -13.92
CA ARG A 158 23.41 19.29 -14.83
C ARG A 158 24.43 20.13 -14.05
N SER A 159 25.71 19.87 -14.29
CA SER A 159 26.80 20.66 -13.71
C SER A 159 27.03 21.96 -14.48
N TYR A 160 27.69 22.92 -13.82
CA TYR A 160 28.13 24.16 -14.48
C TYR A 160 29.12 23.90 -15.65
N THR A 161 29.86 22.78 -15.59
CA THR A 161 30.81 22.36 -16.61
C THR A 161 30.16 21.68 -17.82
N GLY A 162 28.83 21.52 -17.80
CA GLY A 162 28.06 20.95 -18.91
C GLY A 162 27.96 19.43 -18.90
N ALA A 163 28.35 18.76 -17.80
CA ALA A 163 28.02 17.36 -17.58
C ALA A 163 26.53 17.25 -17.22
N SER A 164 25.85 16.24 -17.76
CA SER A 164 24.45 15.95 -17.43
C SER A 164 24.29 14.49 -17.07
N ALA A 165 23.38 14.21 -16.15
CA ALA A 165 23.00 12.86 -15.76
C ALA A 165 21.50 12.78 -15.46
N SER A 166 20.93 11.61 -15.70
CA SER A 166 19.54 11.30 -15.35
C SER A 166 19.56 10.18 -14.31
N TYR A 167 18.88 10.41 -13.18
CA TYR A 167 18.78 9.49 -12.05
C TYR A 167 17.37 8.91 -12.02
N TYR A 168 17.25 7.60 -12.27
CA TYR A 168 15.99 6.85 -12.29
C TYR A 168 15.82 6.15 -10.94
N ILE A 169 14.87 6.63 -10.15
CA ILE A 169 14.68 6.25 -8.75
C ILE A 169 13.41 5.42 -8.62
N ASP A 170 13.53 4.17 -8.16
CA ASP A 170 12.36 3.40 -7.73
C ASP A 170 11.86 3.94 -6.37
N ARG A 171 10.61 4.37 -6.32
CA ARG A 171 10.07 5.07 -5.14
C ARG A 171 9.99 4.20 -3.90
N TYR A 172 9.87 2.90 -4.07
CA TYR A 172 9.59 1.97 -2.97
C TYR A 172 10.88 1.42 -2.38
N THR A 173 11.81 1.04 -3.25
CA THR A 173 13.09 0.44 -2.88
C THR A 173 14.21 1.45 -2.69
N GLY A 174 14.06 2.65 -3.30
CA GLY A 174 15.10 3.67 -3.39
C GLY A 174 16.25 3.31 -4.33
N GLU A 175 16.22 2.13 -4.96
CA GLU A 175 17.21 1.75 -5.96
C GLU A 175 17.23 2.82 -7.06
N THR A 176 18.40 3.43 -7.22
CA THR A 176 18.60 4.53 -8.15
C THR A 176 19.64 4.12 -9.17
N LEU A 177 19.22 4.10 -10.43
CA LEU A 177 20.09 3.86 -11.56
C LEU A 177 20.41 5.21 -12.20
N TYR A 178 21.68 5.52 -12.43
CA TYR A 178 22.05 6.76 -13.11
C TYR A 178 23.19 6.58 -14.09
N ARG A 179 23.29 7.54 -15.01
CA ARG A 179 24.35 7.59 -16.02
C ARG A 179 24.62 9.05 -16.38
N PHE A 180 25.90 9.39 -16.54
CA PHE A 180 26.29 10.65 -17.18
C PHE A 180 26.11 10.54 -18.70
N GLU A 181 25.28 11.42 -19.26
CA GLU A 181 25.02 11.50 -20.70
C GLU A 181 26.18 12.18 -21.44
N ARG A 182 27.00 12.98 -20.74
CA ARG A 182 28.18 13.64 -21.29
C ARG A 182 29.26 13.84 -20.22
N LEU A 183 30.47 13.35 -20.47
CA LEU A 183 31.65 13.67 -19.65
C LEU A 183 32.24 15.02 -20.03
N LEU A 184 33.07 15.56 -19.13
CA LEU A 184 33.76 16.85 -19.28
C LEU A 184 34.56 16.98 -20.59
N ASP A 185 35.04 15.86 -21.14
CA ASP A 185 35.82 15.80 -22.38
C ASP A 185 34.98 15.52 -23.64
N GLY A 186 33.65 15.40 -23.51
CA GLY A 186 32.73 15.15 -24.61
C GLY A 186 32.72 13.70 -25.13
N THR A 187 33.37 12.77 -24.44
CA THR A 187 33.31 11.35 -24.80
C THR A 187 31.94 10.75 -24.45
N PRO A 188 31.33 9.92 -25.32
CA PRO A 188 30.15 9.13 -24.98
C PRO A 188 30.50 8.10 -23.90
N VAL A 189 29.72 8.06 -22.82
CA VAL A 189 29.92 7.08 -21.75
C VAL A 189 29.28 5.74 -22.13
N GLU A 190 30.12 4.79 -22.56
CA GLU A 190 29.70 3.39 -22.81
C GLU A 190 29.49 2.58 -21.52
N ASN A 191 29.83 3.14 -20.34
CA ASN A 191 29.76 2.42 -19.07
C ASN A 191 28.31 2.08 -18.65
N PRO A 192 28.11 0.96 -17.93
CA PRO A 192 26.80 0.57 -17.44
C PRO A 192 26.26 1.59 -16.44
N PHE A 193 24.94 1.60 -16.25
CA PHE A 193 24.29 2.40 -15.21
C PHE A 193 24.98 2.16 -13.86
N GLU A 194 25.38 3.25 -13.21
CA GLU A 194 25.82 3.21 -11.82
C GLU A 194 24.58 3.04 -10.92
N LYS A 195 24.77 2.40 -9.77
CA LYS A 195 23.71 2.08 -8.82
C LYS A 195 23.99 2.73 -7.48
N MET A 196 22.97 3.36 -6.90
CA MET A 196 22.97 3.84 -5.51
C MET A 196 21.58 3.60 -4.88
N ASN A 197 21.44 3.85 -3.58
CA ASN A 197 20.13 3.86 -2.94
C ASN A 197 19.84 5.23 -2.32
N ILE A 198 18.82 5.93 -2.84
CA ILE A 198 18.50 7.28 -2.38
C ILE A 198 17.96 7.30 -0.94
N TRP A 199 17.48 6.17 -0.43
CA TRP A 199 17.01 6.08 0.95
C TRP A 199 18.11 6.22 1.99
N ASP A 200 19.38 6.03 1.60
CA ASP A 200 20.54 6.22 2.46
C ASP A 200 20.77 7.72 2.76
N TYR A 201 20.19 8.60 1.94
CA TYR A 201 20.32 10.05 2.04
C TYR A 201 19.03 10.75 2.50
N VAL A 202 18.03 10.00 2.98
CA VAL A 202 16.81 10.55 3.61
C VAL A 202 17.03 10.62 5.13
N TYR A 203 17.32 11.82 5.64
CA TYR A 203 17.48 12.12 7.07
C TYR A 203 16.95 13.50 7.46
#